data_AF-A0A2V5Y5A2-F1
#
_entry.id   AF-A0A2V5Y5A2-F1
#
_cell.length_a   1.000
_cell.length_b   1.000
_cell.length_c   1.000
_cell.angle_alpha   90.00
_cell.angle_beta   90.00
_cell.angle_gamma   90.00
#
_symmetry.space_group_name_H-M   'P 1'
#
loop_
_entity.id
_entity.type
_entity.pdbx_description
1 polymer ?
#
loop_
_entity_poly.entity_id
_entity_poly.type
_entity_poly.pdbx_seq_one_letter_code
_entity_poly.pdbx_strand_id
1 'polypeptide(L)'
;MDYLRDVSPESELIVVNDGSTDATSLIARKVLETAKTETRLLENFPNRGKGAAVRSGLLAAQKPIGLFSDADLSTPLTETLKIIGPIAGGEVDIAFGSRALDRGLIGQHQPWRREQAGRIFNLFVRLAIGLPFWDTQCGFKAFRLDVCRPILEAARIDGFAFDVELLYLAQRAGLRIRE
;
A
#
# COMPACT_ATOMS: atom_id res chain seq x y z
N MET A 1 -13.25 -9.42 1.88
CA MET A 1 -13.68 -10.14 3.09
C MET A 1 -13.52 -11.64 2.90
N ASP A 2 -14.23 -12.25 1.95
CA ASP A 2 -14.17 -13.72 1.76
C ASP A 2 -12.75 -14.21 1.40
N TYR A 3 -12.04 -13.50 0.52
CA TYR A 3 -10.62 -13.79 0.24
C TYR A 3 -9.76 -13.89 1.51
N LEU A 4 -9.87 -12.91 2.42
CA LEU A 4 -9.09 -12.91 3.67
C LEU A 4 -9.52 -14.06 4.58
N ARG A 5 -10.81 -14.40 4.62
CA ARG A 5 -11.29 -15.54 5.40
C ARG A 5 -10.71 -16.86 4.91
N ASP A 6 -10.61 -17.04 3.61
CA ASP A 6 -10.16 -18.29 3.00
C ASP A 6 -8.64 -18.42 2.99
N VAL A 7 -7.93 -17.32 2.77
CA VAL A 7 -6.47 -17.32 2.56
C VAL A 7 -5.68 -16.94 3.81
N SER A 8 -6.21 -16.05 4.65
CA SER A 8 -5.49 -15.52 5.82
C SER A 8 -6.46 -15.16 6.96
N PRO A 9 -7.14 -16.15 7.57
CA PRO A 9 -8.23 -15.92 8.53
C PRO A 9 -7.82 -15.13 9.78
N GLU A 10 -6.53 -15.15 10.14
CA GLU A 10 -5.97 -14.43 11.29
C GLU A 10 -5.63 -12.96 10.98
N SER A 11 -5.83 -12.52 9.74
CA SER A 11 -5.61 -11.13 9.32
C SER A 11 -6.65 -10.18 9.90
N GLU A 12 -6.27 -8.90 10.00
CA GLU A 12 -7.21 -7.82 10.22
C GLU A 12 -7.33 -6.97 8.95
N LEU A 13 -8.53 -6.43 8.69
CA LEU A 13 -8.77 -5.46 7.63
C LEU A 13 -8.95 -4.07 8.23
N ILE A 14 -8.04 -3.16 7.91
CA ILE A 14 -8.14 -1.75 8.30
C ILE A 14 -8.56 -0.95 7.07
N VAL A 15 -9.76 -0.37 7.13
CA VAL A 15 -10.22 0.61 6.14
C VAL A 15 -9.90 2.00 6.68
N VAL A 16 -9.16 2.80 5.90
CA VAL A 16 -8.85 4.18 6.26
C VAL A 16 -9.68 5.12 5.39
N ASN A 17 -10.61 5.83 6.00
CA ASN A 17 -11.39 6.87 5.36
C ASN A 17 -10.76 8.24 5.66
N ASP A 18 -10.19 8.88 4.65
CA ASP A 18 -9.48 10.17 4.79
C ASP A 18 -10.38 11.34 4.39
N GLY A 19 -11.39 11.60 5.21
CA GLY A 19 -12.21 12.80 5.08
C GLY A 19 -13.24 12.77 3.95
N SER A 20 -13.70 11.60 3.51
CA SER A 20 -14.77 11.50 2.50
C SER A 20 -16.03 12.25 2.92
N THR A 21 -16.62 13.01 2.00
CA THR A 21 -17.85 13.81 2.22
C THR A 21 -19.11 13.14 1.69
N ASP A 22 -18.98 11.94 1.12
CA ASP A 22 -20.07 11.13 0.60
C ASP A 22 -20.48 10.04 1.61
N ALA A 23 -21.24 9.04 1.16
CA ALA A 23 -21.72 7.95 2.01
C ALA A 23 -20.63 6.92 2.38
N THR A 24 -19.36 7.10 2.00
CA THR A 24 -18.28 6.11 2.18
C THR A 24 -18.14 5.67 3.64
N SER A 25 -18.09 6.60 4.59
CA SER A 25 -17.95 6.25 6.03
C SER A 25 -19.13 5.39 6.51
N LEU A 26 -20.36 5.79 6.15
CA LEU A 26 -21.58 5.08 6.54
C LEU A 26 -21.61 3.65 5.97
N ILE A 27 -21.27 3.51 4.69
CA ILE A 27 -21.24 2.22 4.00
C ILE A 27 -20.13 1.34 4.58
N ALA A 28 -18.92 1.87 4.75
CA ALA A 28 -17.80 1.15 5.32
C ALA A 28 -18.15 0.62 6.70
N ARG A 29 -18.66 1.47 7.61
CA ARG A 29 -19.08 1.06 8.95
C ARG A 29 -20.07 -0.10 8.91
N LYS A 30 -21.15 0.02 8.12
CA LYS A 30 -22.17 -1.02 7.99
C LYS A 30 -21.62 -2.35 7.46
N VAL A 31 -20.72 -2.30 6.48
CA VAL A 31 -20.10 -3.51 5.91
C VAL A 31 -19.18 -4.17 6.93
N LEU A 32 -18.34 -3.38 7.61
CA LEU A 32 -17.36 -3.86 8.59
C LEU A 32 -18.03 -4.47 9.84
N GLU A 33 -19.14 -3.92 10.31
CA GLU A 33 -19.90 -4.46 11.46
C GLU A 33 -20.40 -5.90 11.25
N THR A 34 -20.67 -6.27 10.00
CA THR A 34 -21.16 -7.62 9.65
C THR A 34 -20.04 -8.58 9.23
N ALA A 35 -18.79 -8.13 9.27
CA ALA A 35 -17.65 -8.92 8.85
C ALA A 35 -17.35 -10.04 9.85
N LYS A 36 -17.01 -11.22 9.33
CA LYS A 36 -16.55 -12.36 10.13
C LYS A 36 -15.04 -12.35 10.41
N THR A 37 -14.32 -11.39 9.82
CA THR A 37 -12.89 -11.17 10.00
C THR A 37 -12.71 -9.95 10.91
N GLU A 38 -11.61 -9.89 11.66
CA GLU A 38 -11.26 -8.72 12.45
C GLU A 38 -11.17 -7.49 11.53
N THR A 39 -11.97 -6.46 11.78
CA THR A 39 -11.97 -5.25 10.96
C THR A 39 -12.00 -3.98 11.78
N ARG A 40 -11.41 -2.91 11.24
CA ARG A 40 -11.36 -1.59 11.86
C ARG A 40 -11.57 -0.51 10.81
N LEU A 41 -12.35 0.51 11.16
CA LEU A 41 -12.45 1.75 10.40
C LEU A 41 -11.62 2.83 11.09
N LEU A 42 -10.67 3.41 10.38
CA LEU A 42 -9.96 4.60 10.81
C LEU A 42 -10.49 5.79 10.03
N GLU A 43 -10.86 6.85 10.75
CA GLU A 43 -11.42 8.05 10.16
C GLU A 43 -10.47 9.21 10.39
N ASN A 44 -9.80 9.64 9.33
CA ASN A 44 -8.91 10.79 9.35
C ASN A 44 -9.71 12.02 8.90
N PHE A 45 -9.78 13.02 9.78
CA PHE A 45 -10.40 14.30 9.48
C PHE A 45 -9.49 15.45 9.95
N PRO A 46 -9.26 16.48 9.13
CA PRO A 46 -9.68 16.62 7.72
C PRO A 46 -8.92 15.64 6.78
N ASN A 47 -9.30 15.59 5.50
CA ASN A 47 -8.51 14.88 4.47
C ASN A 47 -7.07 15.41 4.46
N ARG A 48 -6.09 14.51 4.54
CA ARG A 48 -4.66 14.85 4.54
C ARG A 48 -3.93 14.34 3.29
N GLY A 49 -4.52 13.36 2.60
CA GLY A 49 -3.99 12.72 1.42
C GLY A 49 -3.65 11.24 1.63
N LYS A 50 -3.42 10.56 0.50
CA LYS A 50 -3.18 9.11 0.44
C LYS A 50 -2.02 8.65 1.34
N GLY A 51 -0.90 9.35 1.33
CA GLY A 51 0.27 9.03 2.16
C GLY A 51 -0.03 9.08 3.64
N ALA A 52 -0.79 10.08 4.10
CA ALA A 52 -1.23 10.16 5.49
C ALA A 52 -2.15 8.99 5.86
N ALA A 53 -3.11 8.66 4.98
CA ALA A 53 -4.04 7.56 5.17
C ALA A 53 -3.34 6.19 5.24
N VAL A 54 -2.43 5.92 4.31
CA VAL A 54 -1.65 4.66 4.28
C VAL A 54 -0.77 4.56 5.52
N ARG A 55 -0.07 5.64 5.89
CA ARG A 55 0.75 5.68 7.10
C ARG A 55 -0.07 5.44 8.36
N SER A 56 -1.25 6.06 8.51
CA SER A 56 -2.12 5.81 9.66
C SER A 56 -2.60 4.37 9.74
N GLY A 57 -2.93 3.75 8.60
CA GLY A 57 -3.33 2.35 8.53
C GLY A 57 -2.20 1.41 8.95
N LEU A 58 -1.01 1.59 8.37
CA LEU A 58 0.16 0.76 8.67
C LEU A 58 0.65 0.92 10.12
N LEU A 59 0.59 2.12 10.69
CA LEU A 59 0.98 2.36 12.08
C LEU A 59 -0.03 1.81 13.09
N ALA A 60 -1.31 1.73 12.71
CA ALA A 60 -2.39 1.19 13.53
C ALA A 60 -2.54 -0.34 13.43
N ALA A 61 -1.90 -0.96 12.44
CA ALA A 61 -1.88 -2.40 12.27
C ALA A 61 -1.13 -3.09 13.42
N GLN A 62 -1.68 -4.23 13.81
CA GLN A 62 -1.31 -5.02 14.99
C GLN A 62 -0.65 -6.35 14.60
N LYS A 63 -0.82 -6.79 13.35
CA LYS A 63 -0.17 -8.00 12.82
C LYS A 63 1.30 -7.71 12.44
N PRO A 64 2.20 -8.72 12.41
CA PRO A 64 3.62 -8.49 12.10
C PRO A 64 3.88 -7.97 10.68
N ILE A 65 3.00 -8.29 9.72
CA ILE A 65 3.11 -7.89 8.32
C ILE A 65 1.90 -7.03 7.98
N GLY A 66 2.14 -5.82 7.48
CA GLY A 66 1.11 -4.91 7.00
C GLY A 66 1.08 -4.89 5.48
N LEU A 67 -0.09 -5.15 4.89
CA LEU A 67 -0.33 -5.00 3.45
C LEU A 67 -1.18 -3.75 3.20
N PHE A 68 -0.64 -2.83 2.41
CA PHE A 68 -1.40 -1.75 1.80
C PHE A 68 -1.91 -2.19 0.42
N SER A 69 -3.22 -2.01 0.19
CA SER A 69 -3.88 -2.18 -1.11
C SER A 69 -4.77 -0.99 -1.40
N ASP A 70 -4.77 -0.52 -2.65
CA ASP A 70 -5.78 0.43 -3.12
C ASP A 70 -7.18 -0.18 -3.05
N ALA A 71 -8.17 0.65 -2.66
CA ALA A 71 -9.55 0.21 -2.46
C ALA A 71 -10.27 -0.16 -3.76
N ASP A 72 -9.76 0.27 -4.91
CA ASP A 72 -10.24 -0.10 -6.24
C ASP A 72 -9.79 -1.50 -6.69
N LEU A 73 -8.96 -2.17 -5.89
CA LEU A 73 -8.37 -3.47 -6.19
C LEU A 73 -7.69 -3.50 -7.57
N SER A 74 -7.05 -2.39 -7.93
CA SER A 74 -6.25 -2.28 -9.16
C SER A 74 -5.14 -3.33 -9.26
N THR A 75 -4.71 -3.90 -8.13
CA THR A 75 -3.94 -5.15 -8.09
C THR A 75 -4.81 -6.27 -7.51
N PRO A 76 -4.91 -7.44 -8.17
CA PRO A 76 -5.67 -8.58 -7.66
C PRO A 76 -5.18 -9.04 -6.29
N LEU A 77 -6.10 -9.25 -5.35
CA LEU A 77 -5.76 -9.77 -4.01
C LEU A 77 -5.09 -11.14 -4.06
N THR A 78 -5.26 -11.92 -5.12
CA THR A 78 -4.57 -13.21 -5.32
C THR A 78 -3.05 -13.09 -5.29
N GLU A 79 -2.51 -11.90 -5.55
CA GLU A 79 -1.06 -11.62 -5.49
C GLU A 79 -0.54 -11.46 -4.05
N THR A 80 -1.42 -11.39 -3.04
CA THR A 80 -1.06 -11.18 -1.63
C THR A 80 0.00 -12.16 -1.13
N LEU A 81 -0.17 -13.46 -1.40
CA LEU A 81 0.75 -14.49 -0.91
C LEU A 81 2.16 -14.36 -1.52
N LYS A 82 2.28 -13.85 -2.75
CA LYS A 82 3.57 -13.67 -3.43
C LYS A 82 4.43 -12.60 -2.77
N ILE A 83 3.81 -11.56 -2.22
CA ILE A 83 4.54 -10.46 -1.56
C ILE A 83 4.67 -10.66 -0.04
N ILE A 84 3.70 -11.34 0.60
CA ILE A 84 3.81 -11.67 2.02
C ILE A 84 4.80 -12.81 2.27
N GLY A 85 4.85 -13.82 1.39
CA GLY A 85 5.70 -15.01 1.55
C GLY A 85 7.18 -14.68 1.79
N PRO A 86 7.84 -13.87 0.95
CA PRO A 86 9.23 -13.46 1.16
C PRO A 86 9.48 -12.70 2.47
N ILE A 87 8.50 -11.94 2.97
CA ILE A 87 8.60 -11.24 4.24
C ILE A 87 8.46 -12.22 5.41
N ALA A 88 7.46 -13.12 5.34
CA ALA A 88 7.24 -14.15 6.33
C ALA A 88 8.43 -15.13 6.43
N GLY A 89 9.08 -15.42 5.30
CA GLY A 89 10.33 -16.20 5.23
C GLY A 89 11.58 -15.43 5.69
N GLY A 90 11.46 -14.14 6.01
CA GLY A 90 12.57 -13.31 6.47
C GLY A 90 13.58 -12.94 5.39
N GLU A 91 13.26 -13.14 4.11
CA GLU A 91 14.14 -12.81 2.97
C GLU A 91 14.23 -11.31 2.74
N VAL A 92 13.11 -10.61 2.90
CA VAL A 92 12.96 -9.18 2.62
C VAL A 92 12.12 -8.50 3.70
N ASP A 93 12.26 -7.18 3.79
CA ASP A 93 11.57 -6.35 4.77
C ASP A 93 10.37 -5.61 4.14
N ILE A 94 10.45 -5.35 2.83
CA ILE A 94 9.40 -4.73 2.02
C ILE A 94 9.29 -5.50 0.71
N ALA A 95 8.06 -5.82 0.31
CA ALA A 95 7.75 -6.42 -0.98
C ALA A 95 6.58 -5.68 -1.62
N PHE A 96 6.62 -5.39 -2.91
CA PHE A 96 5.51 -4.73 -3.59
C PHE A 96 5.29 -5.28 -4.99
N GLY A 97 4.06 -5.22 -5.48
CA GLY A 97 3.75 -5.65 -6.84
C GLY A 97 4.27 -4.66 -7.89
N SER A 98 4.44 -5.13 -9.12
CA SER A 98 4.81 -4.28 -10.25
C SER A 98 3.91 -4.52 -11.45
N ARG A 99 3.16 -3.49 -11.85
CA ARG A 99 2.36 -3.52 -13.09
C ARG A 99 3.24 -3.39 -14.33
N ALA A 100 4.48 -2.93 -14.16
CA ALA A 100 5.46 -2.83 -15.23
C ALA A 100 6.04 -4.21 -15.60
N LEU A 101 6.18 -5.11 -14.61
CA LEU A 101 6.66 -6.48 -14.82
C LEU A 101 5.54 -7.43 -15.29
N ASP A 102 4.30 -7.22 -14.84
CA ASP A 102 3.13 -7.93 -15.35
C ASP A 102 2.04 -6.96 -15.84
N ARG A 103 2.03 -6.74 -17.15
CA ARG A 103 1.04 -5.87 -17.83
C ARG A 103 -0.38 -6.43 -17.77
N GLY A 104 -0.57 -7.70 -17.43
CA GLY A 104 -1.89 -8.32 -17.24
C GLY A 104 -2.64 -7.77 -16.03
N LEU A 105 -1.95 -7.09 -15.12
CA LEU A 105 -2.53 -6.48 -13.91
C LEU A 105 -3.15 -5.09 -14.18
N ILE A 106 -3.05 -4.55 -15.40
CA ILE A 106 -3.60 -3.22 -15.75
C ILE A 106 -5.08 -3.38 -16.16
N GLY A 107 -5.98 -3.28 -15.19
CA GLY A 107 -7.43 -3.45 -15.43
C GLY A 107 -8.11 -2.33 -16.24
N GLN A 108 -7.62 -1.09 -16.18
CA GLN A 108 -8.13 0.04 -16.98
C GLN A 108 -6.99 0.94 -17.47
N HIS A 109 -6.90 1.13 -18.78
CA HIS A 109 -5.93 2.03 -19.40
C HIS A 109 -6.40 3.48 -19.27
N GLN A 110 -5.56 4.35 -18.68
CA GLN A 110 -5.78 5.79 -18.69
C GLN A 110 -5.44 6.39 -20.07
N PRO A 111 -5.89 7.63 -20.37
CA PRO A 111 -5.51 8.32 -21.60
C PRO A 111 -3.98 8.39 -21.75
N TRP A 112 -3.45 7.98 -22.90
CA TRP A 112 -2.01 7.74 -23.12
C TRP A 112 -1.11 8.93 -22.71
N ARG A 113 -1.59 10.17 -22.84
CA ARG A 113 -0.86 11.39 -22.48
C ARG A 113 -0.61 11.50 -20.98
N ARG A 114 -1.61 11.12 -20.16
CA ARG A 114 -1.52 11.15 -18.69
C ARG A 114 -0.56 10.07 -18.20
N GLU A 115 -0.58 8.92 -18.87
CA GLU A 115 0.32 7.81 -18.58
C GLU A 115 1.78 8.14 -18.93
N GLN A 116 2.03 8.80 -20.08
CA GLN A 116 3.38 9.24 -20.45
C GLN A 116 3.94 10.30 -19.52
N ALA A 117 3.15 11.30 -19.14
CA ALA A 117 3.59 12.34 -18.20
C ALA A 117 3.94 11.74 -16.82
N GLY A 118 3.10 10.82 -16.33
CA GLY A 118 3.38 10.08 -15.10
C GLY A 118 4.66 9.23 -15.19
N ARG A 119 4.88 8.55 -16.32
CA ARG A 119 6.10 7.75 -16.56
C ARG A 119 7.37 8.60 -16.61
N ILE A 120 7.34 9.75 -17.29
CA ILE A 120 8.49 10.66 -17.39
C ILE A 120 8.80 11.26 -16.02
N PHE A 121 7.79 11.73 -15.30
CA PHE A 121 7.96 12.23 -13.93
C PHE A 121 8.53 11.15 -13.01
N ASN A 122 7.97 9.94 -13.05
CA ASN A 122 8.49 8.83 -12.25
C ASN A 122 9.92 8.47 -12.65
N LEU A 123 10.28 8.52 -13.94
CA LEU A 123 11.66 8.30 -14.39
C LEU A 123 12.62 9.37 -13.84
N PHE A 124 12.25 10.65 -13.88
CA PHE A 124 13.07 11.71 -13.29
C PHE A 124 13.26 11.53 -11.79
N VAL A 125 12.18 11.20 -11.08
CA VAL A 125 12.21 10.92 -9.64
C VAL A 125 13.08 9.69 -9.35
N ARG A 126 12.95 8.61 -10.11
CA ARG A 126 13.78 7.40 -10.00
C ARG A 126 15.27 7.70 -10.20
N LEU A 127 15.61 8.48 -11.24
CA LEU A 127 16.99 8.86 -11.54
C LEU A 127 17.58 9.79 -10.49
N ALA A 128 16.79 10.74 -9.98
CA ALA A 128 17.23 11.67 -8.96
C ALA A 128 17.42 11.01 -7.58
N ILE A 129 16.60 10.00 -7.27
CA ILE A 129 16.60 9.34 -5.96
C ILE A 129 17.48 8.07 -5.95
N GLY A 130 17.76 7.48 -7.12
CA GLY A 130 18.61 6.30 -7.25
C GLY A 130 17.95 5.00 -6.79
N LEU A 131 16.62 4.90 -6.91
CA LEU A 131 15.87 3.68 -6.59
C LEU A 131 15.96 2.67 -7.75
N PRO A 132 16.37 1.41 -7.52
CA PRO A 132 16.55 0.41 -8.57
C PRO A 132 15.25 -0.27 -9.06
N PHE A 133 14.07 0.21 -8.65
CA PHE A 133 12.77 -0.43 -8.92
C PHE A 133 12.01 0.21 -10.09
N TRP A 134 11.22 -0.57 -10.83
CA TRP A 134 10.47 -0.14 -12.01
C TRP A 134 9.14 0.56 -11.67
N ASP A 135 8.33 -0.02 -10.78
CA ASP A 135 7.01 0.49 -10.37
C ASP A 135 7.00 0.89 -8.88
N THR A 136 7.68 2.00 -8.59
CA THR A 136 7.73 2.58 -7.24
C THR A 136 6.37 3.01 -6.71
N GLN A 137 5.37 3.25 -7.56
CA GLN A 137 4.05 3.83 -7.20
C GLN A 137 2.92 2.80 -7.33
N CYS A 138 3.24 1.53 -7.19
CA CYS A 138 2.24 0.48 -7.12
C CYS A 138 1.45 0.57 -5.81
N GLY A 139 0.12 0.54 -5.93
CA GLY A 139 -0.82 0.58 -4.81
C GLY A 139 -0.93 -0.74 -4.03
N PHE A 140 0.07 -1.61 -4.09
CA PHE A 140 0.05 -2.95 -3.51
C PHE A 140 1.41 -3.29 -2.90
N LYS A 141 1.57 -3.06 -1.59
CA LYS A 141 2.86 -3.14 -0.89
C LYS A 141 2.72 -3.77 0.49
N ALA A 142 3.56 -4.76 0.78
CA ALA A 142 3.68 -5.41 2.07
C ALA A 142 4.94 -4.95 2.82
N PHE A 143 4.82 -4.83 4.14
CA PHE A 143 5.85 -4.31 5.03
C PHE A 143 5.99 -5.20 6.27
N ARG A 144 7.23 -5.49 6.66
CA ARG A 144 7.55 -6.06 7.97
C ARG A 144 7.48 -4.94 9.02
N LEU A 145 6.41 -4.91 9.82
CA LEU A 145 6.04 -3.72 10.58
C LEU A 145 6.99 -3.40 11.74
N ASP A 146 7.63 -4.40 12.34
CA ASP A 146 8.60 -4.22 13.43
C ASP A 146 9.81 -3.37 12.98
N VAL A 147 10.32 -3.60 11.77
CA VAL A 147 11.47 -2.86 11.21
C VAL A 147 11.05 -1.67 10.36
N CYS A 148 9.84 -1.67 9.81
CA CYS A 148 9.35 -0.55 8.99
C CYS A 148 8.74 0.57 9.83
N ARG A 149 8.41 0.35 11.11
CA ARG A 149 7.80 1.38 11.96
C ARG A 149 8.59 2.70 12.01
N PRO A 150 9.93 2.71 12.18
CA PRO A 150 10.69 3.97 12.18
C PRO A 150 10.61 4.75 10.85
N ILE A 151 10.62 4.06 9.70
CA ILE A 151 10.50 4.75 8.40
C ILE A 151 9.08 5.25 8.16
N LEU A 152 8.06 4.54 8.65
CA LEU A 152 6.67 4.97 8.59
C LEU A 152 6.47 6.23 9.44
N GLU A 153 7.01 6.28 10.65
CA GLU A 153 6.95 7.46 11.53
C GLU A 153 7.75 8.65 10.99
N ALA A 154 8.86 8.40 10.29
CA ALA A 154 9.69 9.44 9.71
C ALA A 154 9.13 10.04 8.40
N ALA A 155 8.24 9.33 7.69
CA ALA A 155 7.68 9.76 6.42
C ALA A 155 6.80 11.01 6.57
N ARG A 156 6.98 12.00 5.69
CA ARG A 156 6.36 13.34 5.77
C ARG A 156 5.45 13.66 4.60
N ILE A 157 5.55 12.94 3.49
CA ILE A 157 4.71 13.18 2.32
C ILE A 157 3.33 12.58 2.57
N ASP A 158 2.34 13.46 2.68
CA ASP A 158 0.94 13.06 2.89
C ASP A 158 0.21 12.75 1.57
N GLY A 159 0.75 13.18 0.41
CA GLY A 159 0.15 12.98 -0.92
C GLY A 159 0.63 11.72 -1.67
N PHE A 160 0.39 11.67 -2.98
CA PHE A 160 0.70 10.51 -3.85
C PHE A 160 2.19 10.15 -3.99
N ALA A 161 3.10 11.03 -3.61
CA ALA A 161 4.54 10.76 -3.66
C ALA A 161 5.06 9.99 -2.42
N PHE A 162 4.18 9.64 -1.47
CA PHE A 162 4.55 8.89 -0.27
C PHE A 162 5.24 7.56 -0.59
N ASP A 163 4.79 6.90 -1.66
CA ASP A 163 5.33 5.62 -2.12
C ASP A 163 6.83 5.69 -2.42
N VAL A 164 7.24 6.79 -3.05
CA VAL A 164 8.65 7.06 -3.39
C VAL A 164 9.45 7.38 -2.13
N GLU A 165 8.90 8.23 -1.26
CA GLU A 165 9.55 8.59 0.02
C GLU A 165 9.78 7.35 0.88
N LEU A 166 8.78 6.47 1.02
CA LEU A 166 8.90 5.25 1.83
C LEU A 166 9.99 4.33 1.30
N LEU A 167 10.05 4.11 -0.02
CA LEU A 167 11.10 3.29 -0.62
C LEU A 167 12.49 3.92 -0.46
N TYR A 168 12.59 5.25 -0.57
CA TYR A 168 13.83 5.98 -0.31
C TYR A 168 14.30 5.86 1.15
N LEU A 169 13.39 6.05 2.10
CA LEU A 169 13.69 5.91 3.52
C LEU A 169 14.10 4.47 3.86
N ALA A 170 13.42 3.48 3.28
CA ALA A 170 13.75 2.07 3.43
C ALA A 170 15.16 1.75 2.90
N GLN A 171 15.50 2.24 1.71
CA GLN A 171 16.84 2.07 1.13
C GLN A 171 17.91 2.72 2.00
N ARG A 172 17.65 3.94 2.52
CA ARG A 172 18.56 4.63 3.43
C ARG A 172 18.73 3.95 4.78
N ALA A 173 17.69 3.27 5.25
CA ALA A 173 17.73 2.45 6.45
C ALA A 173 18.39 1.07 6.22
N GLY A 174 18.81 0.75 4.99
CA GLY A 174 19.43 -0.53 4.65
C GLY A 174 18.46 -1.70 4.65
N LEU A 175 17.16 -1.44 4.52
CA LEU A 175 16.14 -2.49 4.44
C LEU A 175 16.23 -3.23 3.11
N ARG A 176 15.92 -4.52 3.14
CA ARG A 176 15.85 -5.39 1.97
C ARG A 176 14.50 -5.22 1.31
N ILE A 177 14.50 -4.77 0.06
CA ILE A 177 13.29 -4.43 -0.69
C ILE A 177 13.23 -5.29 -1.94
N ARG A 178 12.05 -5.82 -2.27
CA ARG A 178 11.80 -6.57 -3.50
C ARG A 178 10.57 -6.05 -4.24
N GLU A 179 10.71 -5.94 -5.54
CA GLU A 179 9.64 -5.69 -6.52
C GLU A 179 9.19 -7.01 -7.14
#